data_AF-A0A8C2DQC5-F1
#
_entry.id   AF-A0A8C2DQC5-F1
#
_cell.length_a   1.000
_cell.length_b   1.000
_cell.length_c   1.000
_cell.angle_alpha   90.00
_cell.angle_beta   90.00
_cell.angle_gamma   90.00
#
_symmetry.space_group_name_H-M   'P 1'
#
loop_
_entity.id
_entity.type
_entity.pdbx_description
1 polymer ?
#
loop_
_entity_poly.entity_id
_entity_poly.type
_entity_poly.pdbx_seq_one_letter_code
_entity_poly.pdbx_strand_id
1 'polypeptide(L)'
;MASGVGEQAHGSVASQFYSNEEETAFDMTTSEKVVELLNQAALISTEEKLIVLKQVQELIINKDPSLLDNFLDEIIAFQTDKSIEVRKFVIGFIEEACKRDNELLLRLIANLNMLMRDESVNVASPWTEETVRQCLYLYLSLLPLNHRLVHELAAVYTEAIADIKRSVLRVIEQPIRGMGMSSPDLLLLVENCPKGAETLVTRCLHILTDKVPPSPELVERVRDLYHKRVPDVRFLIPVINGLEKNEVIQALPKLIKLNPIVVKEVFNRLLGTQHSEGSSSMSPLTPGELLIALHNIDSSKCDMKSIIKATNLCFGEKNVYTSEVLAVVMQQLMEQTPLPILLMRTVIQSLTMYPRLAGFVMNILARLILKQVWKYPKVWEGFVKCCQRTKPQSYNVLLQLPPPQLASVFERCPEMREPLLQHVHSFTPHQQAHIPASIMAVLEANSRKPEPEPQPELHHPEIIEEREVF
;
A
#
# COMPACT_ATOMS: atom_id res chain seq x y z
N MET A 1 -64.57 -8.43 54.40
CA MET A 1 -64.32 -8.51 52.95
C MET A 1 -62.84 -8.21 52.71
N ALA A 2 -62.13 -9.04 51.92
CA ALA A 2 -60.77 -8.82 51.38
C ALA A 2 -59.62 -8.55 52.41
N SER A 3 -58.31 -8.77 52.19
CA SER A 3 -57.45 -9.52 51.23
C SER A 3 -55.99 -9.43 51.76
N GLY A 4 -54.98 -10.24 51.41
CA GLY A 4 -54.82 -11.39 50.50
C GLY A 4 -53.34 -11.54 50.06
N VAL A 5 -52.92 -12.72 49.56
CA VAL A 5 -51.55 -13.08 49.10
C VAL A 5 -50.50 -13.24 50.23
N GLY A 6 -49.63 -14.26 50.32
CA GLY A 6 -49.53 -15.57 49.65
C GLY A 6 -49.24 -16.65 50.71
N GLU A 7 -48.48 -17.73 50.52
CA GLU A 7 -47.86 -18.36 49.34
C GLU A 7 -47.55 -19.85 49.68
N GLN A 8 -47.21 -20.72 48.73
CA GLN A 8 -46.91 -22.15 48.99
C GLN A 8 -45.81 -22.72 48.08
N ALA A 9 -44.80 -23.36 48.68
CA ALA A 9 -43.81 -24.19 47.98
C ALA A 9 -44.05 -25.67 48.27
N HIS A 10 -44.35 -26.46 47.23
CA HIS A 10 -44.49 -27.91 47.32
C HIS A 10 -43.12 -28.59 47.11
N GLY A 11 -42.63 -29.35 48.10
CA GLY A 11 -41.41 -30.14 47.97
C GLY A 11 -41.64 -31.49 47.28
N SER A 12 -40.58 -32.10 46.72
CA SER A 12 -40.62 -33.50 46.27
C SER A 12 -39.24 -34.18 46.12
N VAL A 13 -39.23 -35.49 46.35
CA VAL A 13 -38.25 -36.55 46.00
C VAL A 13 -36.82 -36.56 46.60
N ALA A 14 -36.23 -35.45 47.02
CA ALA A 14 -34.78 -35.43 47.33
C ALA A 14 -34.29 -36.18 48.59
N SER A 15 -35.17 -36.66 49.48
CA SER A 15 -34.84 -36.97 50.88
C SER A 15 -35.04 -38.42 51.36
N GLN A 16 -35.07 -39.41 50.45
CA GLN A 16 -35.27 -40.84 50.83
C GLN A 16 -34.22 -41.85 50.32
N PHE A 17 -33.11 -41.40 49.72
CA PHE A 17 -32.01 -42.29 49.29
C PHE A 17 -30.71 -42.17 50.11
N TYR A 18 -30.72 -41.39 51.20
CA TYR A 18 -29.63 -41.39 52.18
C TYR A 18 -29.89 -42.42 53.29
N SER A 19 -29.55 -43.68 53.05
CA SER A 19 -29.31 -44.71 54.07
C SER A 19 -28.62 -45.93 53.43
N ASN A 20 -27.53 -46.38 54.06
CA ASN A 20 -26.70 -47.54 53.70
C ASN A 20 -25.85 -47.39 52.43
N GLU A 21 -24.64 -46.87 52.59
CA GLU A 21 -23.39 -47.65 52.50
C GLU A 21 -22.18 -46.75 52.82
N GLU A 22 -21.85 -46.63 54.12
CA GLU A 22 -20.52 -46.20 54.54
C GLU A 22 -19.60 -47.41 54.54
N GLU A 23 -18.71 -47.56 53.55
CA GLU A 23 -17.50 -48.38 53.73
C GLU A 23 -16.33 -47.88 52.83
N THR A 24 -15.36 -47.22 53.46
CA THR A 24 -14.00 -46.95 52.94
C THR A 24 -13.81 -46.05 51.70
N ALA A 25 -14.32 -44.81 51.75
CA ALA A 25 -13.71 -43.73 50.98
C ALA A 25 -12.56 -43.10 51.79
N PHE A 26 -11.31 -43.44 51.48
CA PHE A 26 -10.18 -42.57 51.81
C PHE A 26 -10.42 -41.23 51.09
N ASP A 27 -10.24 -40.11 51.80
CA ASP A 27 -10.47 -38.77 51.25
C ASP A 27 -9.30 -38.40 50.31
N MET A 28 -9.34 -39.00 49.10
CA MET A 28 -8.23 -39.04 48.17
C MET A 28 -7.85 -37.65 47.70
N THR A 29 -6.59 -37.30 47.89
CA THR A 29 -6.08 -35.96 47.58
C THR A 29 -6.21 -35.67 46.07
N THR A 30 -6.29 -34.38 45.71
CA THR A 30 -6.34 -33.98 44.29
C THR A 30 -5.16 -34.54 43.51
N SER A 31 -3.97 -34.64 44.13
CA SER A 31 -2.76 -35.23 43.54
C SER A 31 -2.90 -36.73 43.26
N GLU A 32 -3.36 -37.53 44.22
CA GLU A 32 -3.57 -38.97 44.05
C GLU A 32 -4.61 -39.26 42.94
N LYS A 33 -5.68 -38.46 42.89
CA LYS A 33 -6.70 -38.54 41.84
C LYS A 33 -6.14 -38.24 40.44
N VAL A 34 -5.24 -37.26 40.32
CA VAL A 34 -4.56 -36.95 39.06
C VAL A 34 -3.65 -38.10 38.62
N VAL A 35 -2.90 -38.71 39.54
CA VAL A 35 -2.05 -39.88 39.27
C VAL A 35 -2.88 -41.08 38.79
N GLU A 36 -4.02 -41.38 39.42
CA GLU A 36 -4.90 -42.46 39.00
C GLU A 36 -5.42 -42.22 37.57
N LEU A 37 -5.95 -41.02 37.29
CA LEU A 37 -6.48 -40.65 35.97
C LEU A 37 -5.40 -40.68 34.87
N LEU A 38 -4.17 -40.22 35.15
CA LEU A 38 -3.06 -40.30 34.19
C LEU A 38 -2.67 -41.74 33.85
N ASN A 39 -2.58 -42.61 34.85
CA ASN A 39 -2.33 -44.04 34.65
C ASN A 39 -3.47 -44.71 33.87
N GLN A 40 -4.72 -44.32 34.13
CA GLN A 40 -5.88 -44.75 33.34
C GLN A 40 -5.73 -44.31 31.87
N ALA A 41 -5.43 -43.03 31.63
CA ALA A 41 -5.29 -42.46 30.29
C ALA A 41 -4.18 -43.12 29.45
N ALA A 42 -3.13 -43.65 30.09
CA ALA A 42 -2.07 -44.40 29.41
C ALA A 42 -2.56 -45.76 28.85
N LEU A 43 -3.57 -46.37 29.45
CA LEU A 43 -4.06 -47.72 29.14
C LEU A 43 -5.35 -47.76 28.30
N ILE A 44 -6.15 -46.69 28.32
CA ILE A 44 -7.49 -46.64 27.71
C ILE A 44 -7.45 -46.35 26.20
N SER A 45 -8.53 -46.77 25.52
CA SER A 45 -8.88 -46.45 24.13
C SER A 45 -8.98 -44.94 23.84
N THR A 46 -8.89 -44.56 22.57
CA THR A 46 -8.77 -43.16 22.12
C THR A 46 -9.89 -42.22 22.58
N GLU A 47 -11.15 -42.67 22.58
CA GLU A 47 -12.31 -41.78 22.83
C GLU A 47 -12.47 -41.47 24.32
N GLU A 48 -12.38 -42.49 25.16
CA GLU A 48 -12.46 -42.37 26.62
C GLU A 48 -11.23 -41.64 27.20
N LYS A 49 -10.04 -41.84 26.61
CA LYS A 49 -8.79 -41.13 26.99
C LYS A 49 -8.96 -39.62 27.01
N LEU A 50 -9.68 -39.04 26.05
CA LEU A 50 -9.94 -37.59 26.00
C LEU A 50 -10.81 -37.09 27.15
N ILE A 51 -11.73 -37.92 27.66
CA ILE A 51 -12.59 -37.56 28.79
C ILE A 51 -11.74 -37.51 30.06
N VAL A 52 -10.91 -38.54 30.27
CA VAL A 52 -9.98 -38.64 31.41
C VAL A 52 -8.98 -37.48 31.41
N LEU A 53 -8.34 -37.19 30.26
CA LEU A 53 -7.38 -36.08 30.15
C LEU A 53 -8.01 -34.71 30.42
N LYS A 54 -9.26 -34.48 29.99
CA LYS A 54 -10.01 -33.24 30.33
C LYS A 54 -10.33 -33.14 31.83
N GLN A 55 -10.58 -34.25 32.51
CA GLN A 55 -10.74 -34.24 33.97
C GLN A 55 -9.41 -33.90 34.66
N VAL A 56 -8.28 -34.44 34.20
CA VAL A 56 -6.96 -34.04 34.72
C VAL A 56 -6.71 -32.55 34.53
N GLN A 57 -6.98 -32.01 33.33
CA GLN A 57 -6.86 -30.58 33.04
C GLN A 57 -7.65 -29.71 34.04
N GLU A 58 -8.92 -30.04 34.29
CA GLU A 58 -9.75 -29.29 35.25
C GLU A 58 -9.18 -29.34 36.67
N LEU A 59 -8.64 -30.49 37.09
CA LEU A 59 -8.02 -30.64 38.41
C LEU A 59 -6.73 -29.81 38.56
N ILE A 60 -5.81 -29.85 37.59
CA ILE A 60 -4.49 -29.21 37.72
C ILE A 60 -4.42 -27.76 37.22
N ILE A 61 -5.41 -27.30 36.43
CA ILE A 61 -5.46 -25.89 35.99
C ILE A 61 -6.45 -25.06 36.81
N ASN A 62 -7.59 -25.63 37.22
CA ASN A 62 -8.68 -24.87 37.84
C ASN A 62 -8.87 -25.19 39.32
N LYS A 63 -8.84 -26.47 39.73
CA LYS A 63 -9.06 -26.86 41.13
C LYS A 63 -7.83 -26.63 42.02
N ASP A 64 -6.65 -27.08 41.58
CA ASP A 64 -5.39 -26.95 42.32
C ASP A 64 -4.21 -26.64 41.39
N PRO A 65 -3.99 -25.35 41.06
CA PRO A 65 -2.92 -24.91 40.18
C PRO A 65 -1.51 -25.24 40.66
N SER A 66 -1.32 -25.57 41.95
CA SER A 66 0.00 -25.93 42.49
C SER A 66 0.51 -27.27 41.95
N LEU A 67 -0.39 -28.10 41.41
CA LEU A 67 -0.07 -29.39 40.81
C LEU A 67 0.35 -29.29 39.34
N LEU A 68 0.24 -28.11 38.70
CA LEU A 68 0.48 -27.95 37.26
C LEU A 68 1.91 -28.32 36.85
N ASP A 69 2.93 -27.79 37.52
CA ASP A 69 4.34 -28.08 37.20
C ASP A 69 4.73 -29.53 37.55
N ASN A 70 4.04 -30.13 38.54
CA ASN A 70 4.29 -31.52 38.97
C ASN A 70 3.78 -32.58 37.99
N PHE A 71 2.76 -32.27 37.18
CA PHE A 71 2.14 -33.19 36.22
C PHE A 71 2.24 -32.73 34.77
N LEU A 72 3.08 -31.73 34.51
CA LEU A 72 3.22 -31.12 33.20
C LEU A 72 3.79 -32.12 32.20
N ASP A 73 4.92 -32.74 32.54
CA ASP A 73 5.65 -33.62 31.62
C ASP A 73 4.83 -34.89 31.26
N GLU A 74 3.98 -35.38 32.18
CA GLU A 74 3.04 -36.49 31.97
C GLU A 74 1.95 -36.17 30.94
N ILE A 75 1.33 -34.98 31.00
CA ILE A 75 0.35 -34.58 29.98
C ILE A 75 1.04 -34.33 28.64
N ILE A 76 2.23 -33.73 28.65
CA ILE A 76 3.01 -33.43 27.44
C ILE A 76 3.47 -34.72 26.73
N ALA A 77 3.70 -35.83 27.44
CA ALA A 77 4.03 -37.12 26.84
C ALA A 77 3.00 -37.58 25.77
N PHE A 78 1.72 -37.24 25.95
CA PHE A 78 0.65 -37.53 25.00
C PHE A 78 0.74 -36.72 23.68
N GLN A 79 1.68 -35.78 23.53
CA GLN A 79 1.94 -35.09 22.27
C GLN A 79 2.34 -36.05 21.13
N THR A 80 2.83 -37.25 21.47
CA THR A 80 3.20 -38.31 20.53
C THR A 80 2.12 -39.39 20.35
N ASP A 81 0.93 -39.21 20.96
CA ASP A 81 -0.17 -40.17 20.85
C ASP A 81 -0.63 -40.32 19.38
N LYS A 82 -1.03 -41.54 18.99
CA LYS A 82 -1.49 -41.85 17.63
C LYS A 82 -2.74 -41.05 17.23
N SER A 83 -3.59 -40.68 18.19
CA SER A 83 -4.82 -39.93 17.95
C SER A 83 -4.60 -38.44 17.70
N ILE A 84 -5.12 -37.95 16.58
CA ILE A 84 -5.12 -36.52 16.24
C ILE A 84 -5.87 -35.70 17.30
N GLU A 85 -7.00 -36.19 17.81
CA GLU A 85 -7.79 -35.46 18.81
C GLU A 85 -7.08 -35.40 20.17
N VAL A 86 -6.28 -36.41 20.53
CA VAL A 86 -5.43 -36.37 21.74
C VAL A 86 -4.29 -35.36 21.55
N ARG A 87 -3.63 -35.32 20.38
CA ARG A 87 -2.60 -34.30 20.10
C ARG A 87 -3.19 -32.88 20.10
N LYS A 88 -4.40 -32.68 19.58
CA LYS A 88 -5.15 -31.41 19.70
C LYS A 88 -5.49 -31.06 21.15
N PHE A 89 -5.90 -32.05 21.95
CA PHE A 89 -6.12 -31.83 23.38
C PHE A 89 -4.83 -31.34 24.06
N VAL A 90 -3.67 -31.96 23.79
CA VAL A 90 -2.39 -31.52 24.39
C VAL A 90 -2.07 -30.07 24.00
N ILE A 91 -2.33 -29.65 22.76
CA ILE A 91 -2.21 -28.23 22.35
C ILE A 91 -3.12 -27.32 23.19
N GLY A 92 -4.39 -27.68 23.36
CA GLY A 92 -5.35 -26.93 24.19
C GLY A 92 -5.07 -26.99 25.70
N PHE A 93 -4.37 -28.02 26.17
CA PHE A 93 -3.88 -28.11 27.54
C PHE A 93 -2.69 -27.17 27.75
N ILE A 94 -1.70 -27.20 26.85
CA ILE A 94 -0.57 -26.25 26.86
C ILE A 94 -1.13 -24.81 26.82
N GLU A 95 -2.24 -24.59 26.10
CA GLU A 95 -2.93 -23.30 26.05
C GLU A 95 -3.36 -22.79 27.42
N GLU A 96 -4.16 -23.58 28.14
CA GLU A 96 -4.64 -23.19 29.46
C GLU A 96 -3.52 -23.19 30.53
N ALA A 97 -2.52 -24.06 30.39
CA ALA A 97 -1.38 -24.12 31.29
C ALA A 97 -0.53 -22.83 31.22
N CYS A 98 -0.15 -22.39 30.02
CA CYS A 98 0.65 -21.18 29.88
C CYS A 98 -0.14 -19.87 30.13
N LYS A 99 -1.48 -19.87 29.97
CA LYS A 99 -2.32 -18.75 30.45
C LYS A 99 -2.32 -18.63 31.97
N ARG A 100 -2.15 -19.75 32.69
CA ARG A 100 -2.09 -19.81 34.15
C ARG A 100 -0.70 -19.44 34.67
N ASP A 101 0.35 -19.95 34.03
CA ASP A 101 1.75 -19.66 34.34
C ASP A 101 2.58 -19.41 33.06
N ASN A 102 3.01 -18.16 32.88
CA ASN A 102 3.77 -17.72 31.73
C ASN A 102 5.22 -18.27 31.69
N GLU A 103 5.79 -18.74 32.81
CA GLU A 103 7.17 -19.24 32.83
C GLU A 103 7.28 -20.63 32.19
N LEU A 104 6.23 -21.46 32.31
CA LEU A 104 6.14 -22.79 31.69
C LEU A 104 6.29 -22.74 30.17
N LEU A 105 5.96 -21.61 29.54
CA LEU A 105 6.06 -21.43 28.09
C LEU A 105 7.48 -21.72 27.56
N LEU A 106 8.53 -21.28 28.26
CA LEU A 106 9.92 -21.52 27.84
C LEU A 106 10.27 -23.02 27.83
N ARG A 107 9.67 -23.81 28.72
CA ARG A 107 9.80 -25.27 28.81
C ARG A 107 8.94 -25.98 27.74
N LEU A 108 7.82 -25.39 27.36
CA LEU A 108 6.84 -25.97 26.42
C LEU A 108 7.02 -25.56 24.95
N ILE A 109 7.79 -24.52 24.65
CA ILE A 109 8.12 -24.10 23.27
C ILE A 109 8.75 -25.22 22.44
N ALA A 110 9.63 -26.03 23.03
CA ALA A 110 10.23 -27.16 22.31
C ALA A 110 9.18 -28.22 21.90
N ASN A 111 8.18 -28.45 22.76
CA ASN A 111 7.08 -29.38 22.55
C ASN A 111 6.09 -28.85 21.48
N LEU A 112 5.72 -27.57 21.56
CA LEU A 112 4.95 -26.90 20.50
C LEU A 112 5.68 -26.92 19.15
N ASN A 113 6.99 -26.68 19.13
CA ASN A 113 7.81 -26.76 17.92
C ASN A 113 7.94 -28.18 17.38
N MET A 114 8.01 -29.20 18.24
CA MET A 114 8.02 -30.61 17.82
C MET A 114 6.67 -31.01 17.22
N LEU A 115 5.55 -30.63 17.85
CA LEU A 115 4.21 -30.79 17.30
C LEU A 115 4.06 -30.11 15.93
N MET A 116 4.60 -28.89 15.77
CA MET A 116 4.62 -28.18 14.48
C MET A 116 5.58 -28.78 13.43
N ARG A 117 6.49 -29.69 13.82
CA ARG A 117 7.51 -30.32 12.96
C ARG A 117 7.24 -31.81 12.71
N ASP A 118 6.08 -32.34 13.09
CA ASP A 118 5.75 -33.78 13.00
C ASP A 118 6.00 -34.35 11.58
N GLU A 119 7.05 -35.17 11.44
CA GLU A 119 7.47 -35.82 10.20
C GLU A 119 6.75 -37.17 9.96
N SER A 120 5.52 -37.38 10.44
CA SER A 120 4.77 -38.62 10.15
C SER A 120 4.36 -38.70 8.67
N VAL A 121 5.29 -39.13 7.81
CA VAL A 121 5.19 -39.21 6.33
C VAL A 121 4.01 -40.04 5.82
N ASN A 122 3.35 -40.81 6.69
CA ASN A 122 2.15 -41.60 6.39
C ASN A 122 0.83 -40.90 6.76
N VAL A 123 0.85 -39.71 7.37
CA VAL A 123 -0.32 -38.89 7.69
C VAL A 123 -0.43 -37.73 6.71
N ALA A 124 -0.58 -38.06 5.42
CA ALA A 124 -0.85 -37.09 4.36
C ALA A 124 -2.31 -36.59 4.38
N SER A 125 -2.78 -36.13 5.55
CA SER A 125 -3.85 -35.13 5.63
C SER A 125 -3.16 -33.77 5.70
N PRO A 126 -3.36 -32.87 4.72
CA PRO A 126 -2.64 -31.60 4.70
C PRO A 126 -2.95 -30.79 5.95
N TRP A 127 -1.91 -30.24 6.58
CA TRP A 127 -2.02 -29.25 7.65
C TRP A 127 -3.05 -28.18 7.27
N THR A 128 -4.22 -28.23 7.90
CA THR A 128 -5.31 -27.32 7.60
C THR A 128 -5.03 -25.97 8.22
N GLU A 129 -5.53 -24.89 7.62
CA GLU A 129 -5.41 -23.56 8.20
C GLU A 129 -5.94 -23.51 9.64
N GLU A 130 -6.96 -24.31 9.94
CA GLU A 130 -7.53 -24.47 11.28
C GLU A 130 -6.60 -25.19 12.28
N THR A 131 -5.89 -26.25 11.88
CA THR A 131 -4.94 -26.93 12.78
C THR A 131 -3.69 -26.09 13.03
N VAL A 132 -3.17 -25.39 12.01
CA VAL A 132 -2.09 -24.41 12.18
C VAL A 132 -2.54 -23.26 13.09
N ARG A 133 -3.78 -22.76 12.92
CA ARG A 133 -4.37 -21.73 13.79
C ARG A 133 -4.46 -22.20 15.24
N GLN A 134 -4.91 -23.43 15.50
CA GLN A 134 -4.99 -24.01 16.85
C GLN A 134 -3.60 -24.13 17.51
N CYS A 135 -2.60 -24.68 16.80
CA CYS A 135 -1.22 -24.79 17.32
C CYS A 135 -0.62 -23.42 17.69
N LEU A 136 -0.88 -22.41 16.86
CA LEU A 136 -0.39 -21.05 17.08
C LEU A 136 -1.25 -20.25 18.07
N TYR A 137 -2.48 -20.65 18.37
CA TYR A 137 -3.44 -19.79 19.08
C TYR A 137 -2.93 -19.38 20.46
N LEU A 138 -2.43 -20.35 21.24
CA LEU A 138 -1.75 -20.06 22.50
C LEU A 138 -0.58 -19.12 22.31
N TYR A 139 0.36 -19.50 21.45
CA TYR A 139 1.64 -18.80 21.29
C TYR A 139 1.39 -17.32 20.92
N LEU A 140 0.40 -17.09 20.07
CA LEU A 140 -0.08 -15.78 19.66
C LEU A 140 -0.83 -15.04 20.78
N SER A 141 -1.55 -15.73 21.65
CA SER A 141 -2.21 -15.11 22.82
C SER A 141 -1.21 -14.65 23.90
N LEU A 142 -0.02 -15.28 23.97
CA LEU A 142 1.04 -14.94 24.93
C LEU A 142 2.02 -13.89 24.39
N LEU A 143 2.10 -13.70 23.07
CA LEU A 143 2.94 -12.69 22.43
C LEU A 143 2.77 -11.26 22.98
N PRO A 144 1.55 -10.77 23.31
CA PRO A 144 1.33 -9.50 24.01
C PRO A 144 1.77 -9.46 25.48
N LEU A 145 1.98 -10.61 26.12
CA LEU A 145 2.38 -10.72 27.54
C LEU A 145 3.89 -10.91 27.68
N ASN A 146 4.51 -11.62 26.72
CA ASN A 146 5.95 -11.85 26.65
C ASN A 146 6.45 -11.55 25.23
N HIS A 147 6.98 -10.36 25.03
CA HIS A 147 7.34 -9.88 23.69
C HIS A 147 8.52 -10.64 23.06
N ARG A 148 9.39 -11.27 23.88
CA ARG A 148 10.58 -12.02 23.43
C ARG A 148 10.25 -13.14 22.45
N LEU A 149 9.04 -13.72 22.61
CA LEU A 149 8.48 -14.76 21.75
C LEU A 149 8.53 -14.39 20.26
N VAL A 150 8.47 -13.10 19.92
CA VAL A 150 8.52 -12.69 18.51
C VAL A 150 9.81 -13.12 17.81
N HIS A 151 10.89 -13.34 18.56
CA HIS A 151 12.16 -13.86 18.04
C HIS A 151 12.11 -15.36 17.72
N GLU A 152 11.51 -16.22 18.57
CA GLU A 152 11.39 -17.65 18.21
C GLU A 152 10.34 -17.85 17.13
N LEU A 153 9.24 -17.09 17.15
CA LEU A 153 8.29 -17.09 16.02
C LEU A 153 8.97 -16.70 14.72
N ALA A 154 9.86 -15.70 14.73
CA ALA A 154 10.63 -15.35 13.54
C ALA A 154 11.57 -16.48 13.10
N ALA A 155 12.25 -17.16 14.03
CA ALA A 155 13.09 -18.32 13.72
C ALA A 155 12.29 -19.46 13.08
N VAL A 156 11.21 -19.91 13.72
CA VAL A 156 10.29 -20.94 13.20
C VAL A 156 9.69 -20.49 11.86
N TYR A 157 9.33 -19.22 11.73
CA TYR A 157 8.83 -18.66 10.48
C TYR A 157 9.88 -18.77 9.37
N THR A 158 11.19 -18.56 9.60
CA THR A 158 12.18 -18.69 8.51
C THR A 158 12.21 -20.10 7.92
N GLU A 159 12.14 -21.13 8.77
CA GLU A 159 12.19 -22.55 8.39
C GLU A 159 10.87 -23.07 7.81
N ALA A 160 9.73 -22.45 8.16
CA ALA A 160 8.41 -22.92 7.78
C ALA A 160 8.16 -22.95 6.25
N ILE A 161 7.34 -23.90 5.80
CA ILE A 161 6.86 -23.98 4.42
C ILE A 161 5.90 -22.82 4.07
N ALA A 162 5.71 -22.58 2.77
CA ALA A 162 4.96 -21.43 2.27
C ALA A 162 3.50 -21.34 2.77
N ASP A 163 2.84 -22.47 3.01
CA ASP A 163 1.46 -22.50 3.47
C ASP A 163 1.35 -22.09 4.95
N ILE A 164 2.21 -22.65 5.82
CA ILE A 164 2.34 -22.25 7.23
C ILE A 164 2.70 -20.75 7.32
N LYS A 165 3.65 -20.28 6.50
CA LYS A 165 4.00 -18.84 6.41
C LYS A 165 2.77 -17.97 6.10
N ARG A 166 1.87 -18.41 5.20
CA ARG A 166 0.63 -17.67 4.90
C ARG A 166 -0.35 -17.69 6.06
N SER A 167 -0.51 -18.83 6.75
CA SER A 167 -1.35 -18.93 7.95
C SER A 167 -0.88 -17.97 9.04
N VAL A 168 0.42 -17.99 9.39
CA VAL A 168 1.01 -17.07 10.40
C VAL A 168 0.68 -15.60 10.08
N LEU A 169 0.91 -15.15 8.84
CA LEU A 169 0.68 -13.75 8.44
C LEU A 169 -0.80 -13.30 8.54
N ARG A 170 -1.75 -14.24 8.51
CA ARG A 170 -3.19 -13.97 8.68
C ARG A 170 -3.56 -13.79 10.16
N VAL A 171 -3.02 -14.63 11.05
CA VAL A 171 -3.40 -14.66 12.48
C VAL A 171 -2.62 -13.69 13.36
N ILE A 172 -1.44 -13.24 12.93
CA ILE A 172 -0.53 -12.41 13.75
C ILE A 172 -0.99 -10.96 14.00
N GLU A 173 -2.13 -10.53 13.42
CA GLU A 173 -2.60 -9.15 13.50
C GLU A 173 -2.98 -8.69 14.91
N GLN A 174 -3.75 -9.47 15.66
CA GLN A 174 -4.13 -9.13 17.03
C GLN A 174 -2.93 -9.16 18.00
N PRO A 175 -2.06 -10.19 18.00
CA PRO A 175 -0.85 -10.23 18.83
C PRO A 175 0.05 -8.99 18.68
N ILE A 176 0.36 -8.60 17.45
CA ILE A 176 1.28 -7.47 17.19
C ILE A 176 0.65 -6.13 17.62
N ARG A 177 -0.68 -5.97 17.48
CA ARG A 177 -1.37 -4.80 18.06
C ARG A 177 -1.31 -4.80 19.58
N GLY A 178 -1.41 -5.96 20.24
CA GLY A 178 -1.29 -6.09 21.69
C GLY A 178 0.09 -5.72 22.23
N MET A 179 1.16 -6.07 21.51
CA MET A 179 2.54 -5.72 21.87
C MET A 179 2.86 -4.22 21.74
N GLY A 180 2.24 -3.55 20.76
CA GLY A 180 2.44 -2.13 20.48
C GLY A 180 3.79 -1.78 19.83
N MET A 181 3.89 -0.57 19.27
CA MET A 181 5.07 -0.13 18.49
C MET A 181 6.30 0.25 19.33
N SER A 182 6.12 0.41 20.65
CA SER A 182 7.17 0.70 21.63
C SER A 182 7.74 -0.57 22.29
N SER A 183 7.38 -1.76 21.79
CA SER A 183 7.96 -3.02 22.24
C SER A 183 9.45 -3.11 21.87
N PRO A 184 10.37 -3.30 22.85
CA PRO A 184 11.79 -3.37 22.57
C PRO A 184 12.17 -4.60 21.73
N ASP A 185 11.52 -5.75 21.97
CA ASP A 185 11.76 -6.98 21.19
C ASP A 185 11.27 -6.85 19.74
N LEU A 186 10.18 -6.10 19.47
CA LEU A 186 9.78 -5.78 18.10
C LEU A 186 10.80 -4.86 17.40
N LEU A 187 11.29 -3.82 18.09
CA LEU A 187 12.32 -2.93 17.55
C LEU A 187 13.65 -3.67 17.31
N LEU A 188 13.98 -4.64 18.16
CA LEU A 188 15.13 -5.53 18.01
C LEU A 188 14.95 -6.52 16.85
N LEU A 189 13.73 -7.04 16.62
CA LEU A 189 13.42 -7.91 15.49
C LEU A 189 13.49 -7.15 14.15
N VAL A 190 13.07 -5.88 14.12
CA VAL A 190 13.23 -5.01 12.94
C VAL A 190 14.73 -4.78 12.66
N GLU A 191 15.50 -4.38 13.67
CA GLU A 191 16.94 -4.14 13.55
C GLU A 191 17.70 -5.40 13.07
N ASN A 192 17.41 -6.55 13.69
CA ASN A 192 18.12 -7.80 13.46
C ASN A 192 17.38 -8.79 12.55
N CYS A 193 16.45 -8.32 11.70
CA CYS A 193 15.59 -9.11 10.81
C CYS A 193 16.26 -10.39 10.23
N PRO A 194 15.82 -11.60 10.64
CA PRO A 194 16.34 -12.85 10.11
C PRO A 194 16.10 -12.99 8.60
N LYS A 195 17.06 -13.59 7.87
CA LYS A 195 16.91 -13.88 6.44
C LYS A 195 15.73 -14.85 6.24
N GLY A 196 14.76 -14.48 5.39
CA GLY A 196 13.52 -15.24 5.20
C GLY A 196 12.35 -14.80 6.10
N ALA A 197 12.56 -13.85 7.02
CA ALA A 197 11.52 -13.24 7.86
C ALA A 197 11.06 -11.86 7.34
N GLU A 198 11.50 -11.43 6.15
CA GLU A 198 11.23 -10.10 5.60
C GLU A 198 9.72 -9.83 5.45
N THR A 199 8.95 -10.84 5.02
CA THR A 199 7.49 -10.79 4.90
C THR A 199 6.78 -10.72 6.25
N LEU A 200 7.33 -11.36 7.28
CA LEU A 200 6.84 -11.28 8.66
C LEU A 200 7.04 -9.87 9.22
N VAL A 201 8.26 -9.35 9.15
CA VAL A 201 8.58 -7.98 9.61
C VAL A 201 7.77 -6.94 8.86
N THR A 202 7.67 -7.04 7.53
CA THR A 202 6.82 -6.13 6.72
C THR A 202 5.36 -6.15 7.17
N ARG A 203 4.78 -7.34 7.44
CA ARG A 203 3.41 -7.46 7.95
C ARG A 203 3.27 -6.84 9.34
N CYS A 204 4.21 -7.06 10.26
CA CYS A 204 4.22 -6.45 11.59
C CYS A 204 4.26 -4.91 11.50
N LEU A 205 5.14 -4.36 10.67
CA LEU A 205 5.23 -2.91 10.43
C LEU A 205 3.89 -2.34 9.93
N HIS A 206 3.26 -2.96 8.92
CA HIS A 206 1.94 -2.52 8.45
C HIS A 206 0.88 -2.56 9.56
N ILE A 207 0.86 -3.58 10.41
CA ILE A 207 -0.09 -3.72 11.53
C ILE A 207 0.08 -2.59 12.56
N LEU A 208 1.34 -2.28 12.91
CA LEU A 208 1.69 -1.24 13.89
C LEU A 208 1.36 0.18 13.37
N THR A 209 1.50 0.41 12.07
CA THR A 209 1.30 1.73 11.42
C THR A 209 0.01 1.81 10.60
N ASP A 210 -1.00 1.00 10.93
CA ASP A 210 -2.27 0.91 10.21
C ASP A 210 -3.21 2.09 10.54
N LYS A 211 -3.29 2.42 11.84
CA LYS A 211 -4.23 3.40 12.40
C LYS A 211 -3.55 4.55 13.16
N VAL A 212 -2.23 4.46 13.34
CA VAL A 212 -1.43 5.34 14.19
C VAL A 212 -0.14 5.69 13.41
N PRO A 213 0.35 6.94 13.44
CA PRO A 213 1.64 7.28 12.84
C PRO A 213 2.79 6.48 13.48
N PRO A 214 3.86 6.15 12.72
CA PRO A 214 5.01 5.44 13.25
C PRO A 214 5.74 6.25 14.32
N SER A 215 6.27 5.58 15.36
CA SER A 215 7.16 6.22 16.35
C SER A 215 8.53 6.55 15.73
N PRO A 216 9.24 7.61 16.20
CA PRO A 216 10.56 7.96 15.68
C PRO A 216 11.58 6.81 15.75
N GLU A 217 11.57 6.04 16.84
CA GLU A 217 12.42 4.85 17.03
C GLU A 217 12.14 3.79 15.97
N LEU A 218 10.86 3.52 15.65
CA LEU A 218 10.49 2.55 14.62
C LEU A 218 10.95 3.02 13.23
N VAL A 219 10.80 4.32 12.92
CA VAL A 219 11.31 4.91 11.67
C VAL A 219 12.83 4.71 11.56
N GLU A 220 13.57 4.95 12.64
CA GLU A 220 15.03 4.79 12.68
C GLU A 220 15.45 3.32 12.44
N ARG A 221 14.85 2.35 13.13
CA ARG A 221 15.17 0.92 12.93
C ARG A 221 14.86 0.44 11.52
N VAL A 222 13.75 0.91 10.93
CA VAL A 222 13.38 0.56 9.54
C VAL A 222 14.30 1.23 8.52
N ARG A 223 14.69 2.49 8.74
CA ARG A 223 15.70 3.20 7.92
C ARG A 223 17.01 2.43 7.92
N ASP A 224 17.49 2.00 9.09
CA ASP A 224 18.73 1.24 9.23
C ASP A 224 18.65 -0.13 8.54
N LEU A 225 17.55 -0.87 8.71
CA LEU A 225 17.34 -2.15 8.03
C LEU A 225 17.40 -2.02 6.50
N TYR A 226 16.73 -0.99 5.95
CA TYR A 226 16.68 -0.73 4.51
C TYR A 226 18.07 -0.39 3.92
N HIS A 227 18.89 0.37 4.64
CA HIS A 227 20.24 0.74 4.18
C HIS A 227 21.28 -0.37 4.41
N LYS A 228 21.23 -1.07 5.54
CA LYS A 228 22.26 -2.05 5.95
C LYS A 228 22.06 -3.44 5.32
N ARG A 229 20.81 -3.86 5.08
CA ARG A 229 20.51 -5.30 4.89
C ARG A 229 19.59 -5.62 3.71
N VAL A 230 18.50 -4.87 3.52
CA VAL A 230 17.49 -5.20 2.49
C VAL A 230 17.03 -3.94 1.73
N PRO A 231 17.54 -3.67 0.52
CA PRO A 231 17.21 -2.46 -0.26
C PRO A 231 15.83 -2.51 -0.94
N ASP A 232 14.90 -3.31 -0.40
CA ASP A 232 13.50 -3.41 -0.83
C ASP A 232 12.71 -2.22 -0.28
N VAL A 233 12.23 -1.38 -1.19
CA VAL A 233 11.52 -0.15 -0.83
C VAL A 233 10.19 -0.40 -0.11
N ARG A 234 9.66 -1.63 -0.13
CA ARG A 234 8.42 -2.00 0.56
C ARG A 234 8.51 -1.81 2.08
N PHE A 235 9.69 -1.97 2.68
CA PHE A 235 9.92 -1.69 4.10
C PHE A 235 9.66 -0.22 4.49
N LEU A 236 9.80 0.71 3.54
CA LEU A 236 9.58 2.14 3.80
C LEU A 236 8.08 2.52 3.79
N ILE A 237 7.20 1.70 3.21
CA ILE A 237 5.78 2.02 3.02
C ILE A 237 5.02 2.20 4.36
N PRO A 238 5.17 1.30 5.36
CA PRO A 238 4.51 1.46 6.67
C PRO A 238 4.93 2.75 7.38
N VAL A 239 6.23 3.06 7.34
CA VAL A 239 6.84 4.19 8.06
C VAL A 239 6.90 5.49 7.25
N ILE A 240 6.32 5.53 6.04
CA ILE A 240 6.59 6.59 5.06
C ILE A 240 6.24 8.02 5.54
N ASN A 241 5.25 8.14 6.42
CA ASN A 241 4.83 9.42 6.99
C ASN A 241 5.75 9.93 8.12
N GLY A 242 6.70 9.12 8.59
CA GLY A 242 7.73 9.52 9.56
C GLY A 242 9.12 9.75 8.95
N LEU A 243 9.30 9.50 7.65
CA LEU A 243 10.55 9.75 6.92
C LEU A 243 10.71 11.24 6.59
N GLU A 244 11.95 11.69 6.37
CA GLU A 244 12.19 13.04 5.88
C GLU A 244 11.74 13.20 4.42
N LYS A 245 11.36 14.43 4.06
CA LYS A 245 11.01 14.83 2.68
C LYS A 245 12.00 14.33 1.63
N ASN A 246 13.30 14.45 1.90
CA ASN A 246 14.35 14.03 0.98
C ASN A 246 14.42 12.50 0.82
N GLU A 247 14.20 11.74 1.89
CA GLU A 247 14.17 10.27 1.85
C GLU A 247 13.00 9.78 1.00
N VAL A 248 11.81 10.36 1.17
CA VAL A 248 10.63 10.01 0.37
C VAL A 248 10.84 10.32 -1.11
N ILE A 249 11.41 11.49 -1.44
CA ILE A 249 11.73 11.86 -2.84
C ILE A 249 12.76 10.88 -3.45
N GLN A 250 13.76 10.43 -2.69
CA GLN A 250 14.73 9.45 -3.16
C GLN A 250 14.14 8.04 -3.33
N ALA A 251 13.18 7.65 -2.49
CA ALA A 251 12.46 6.38 -2.59
C ALA A 251 11.41 6.36 -3.72
N LEU A 252 10.83 7.52 -4.06
CA LEU A 252 9.71 7.65 -5.00
C LEU A 252 9.89 6.92 -6.35
N PRO A 253 11.06 6.97 -7.03
CA PRO A 253 11.29 6.24 -8.30
C PRO A 253 11.23 4.72 -8.15
N LYS A 254 11.54 4.17 -6.96
CA LYS A 254 11.37 2.74 -6.66
C LYS A 254 9.91 2.44 -6.30
N LEU A 255 9.27 3.29 -5.50
CA LEU A 255 7.88 3.12 -5.06
C LEU A 255 6.90 3.07 -6.25
N ILE A 256 7.01 3.98 -7.22
CA ILE A 256 6.08 4.02 -8.37
C ILE A 256 6.24 2.87 -9.38
N LYS A 257 7.27 2.03 -9.23
CA LYS A 257 7.48 0.81 -10.03
C LYS A 257 6.81 -0.43 -9.42
N LEU A 258 6.27 -0.33 -8.20
CA LEU A 258 5.57 -1.42 -7.54
C LEU A 258 4.22 -1.72 -8.22
N ASN A 259 3.54 -2.77 -7.76
CA ASN A 259 2.20 -3.11 -8.22
C ASN A 259 1.24 -1.91 -8.04
N PRO A 260 0.36 -1.58 -9.01
CA PRO A 260 -0.55 -0.43 -8.93
C PRO A 260 -1.38 -0.33 -7.64
N ILE A 261 -1.75 -1.46 -7.02
CA ILE A 261 -2.47 -1.49 -5.73
C ILE A 261 -1.59 -0.92 -4.62
N VAL A 262 -0.31 -1.33 -4.56
CA VAL A 262 0.67 -0.86 -3.59
C VAL A 262 1.04 0.60 -3.84
N VAL A 263 1.16 1.02 -5.11
CA VAL A 263 1.37 2.45 -5.46
C VAL A 263 0.20 3.30 -4.97
N LYS A 264 -1.05 2.81 -5.09
CA LYS A 264 -2.21 3.51 -4.53
C LYS A 264 -2.16 3.60 -3.00
N GLU A 265 -1.78 2.54 -2.30
CA GLU A 265 -1.60 2.60 -0.83
C GLU A 265 -0.55 3.64 -0.43
N VAL A 266 0.62 3.65 -1.08
CA VAL A 266 1.69 4.64 -0.86
C VAL A 266 1.16 6.07 -1.03
N PHE A 267 0.40 6.32 -2.09
CA PHE A 267 -0.17 7.64 -2.37
C PHE A 267 -1.22 8.00 -1.33
N ASN A 268 -2.07 7.06 -0.92
CA ASN A 268 -3.06 7.29 0.12
C ASN A 268 -2.42 7.61 1.49
N ARG A 269 -1.31 6.96 1.85
CA ARG A 269 -0.53 7.29 3.06
C ARG A 269 0.06 8.71 2.98
N LEU A 270 0.71 9.05 1.86
CA LEU A 270 1.34 10.36 1.62
C LEU A 270 0.34 11.52 1.45
N LEU A 271 -0.88 11.25 0.99
CA LEU A 271 -1.94 12.26 0.84
C LEU A 271 -2.88 12.34 2.06
N GLY A 272 -2.66 11.49 3.08
CA GLY A 272 -3.48 11.44 4.30
C GLY A 272 -4.89 10.85 4.12
N THR A 273 -5.23 10.29 2.95
CA THR A 273 -6.61 9.87 2.61
C THR A 273 -7.08 8.59 3.32
N GLN A 274 -6.21 7.90 4.07
CA GLN A 274 -6.56 6.68 4.83
C GLN A 274 -7.05 6.95 6.26
N HIS A 275 -6.70 8.08 6.85
CA HIS A 275 -7.03 8.38 8.25
C HIS A 275 -8.36 9.13 8.32
N SER A 276 -9.44 8.37 8.55
CA SER A 276 -10.74 8.90 8.96
C SER A 276 -10.57 9.75 10.23
N GLU A 277 -10.89 11.04 10.13
CA GLU A 277 -11.24 11.97 11.21
C GLU A 277 -10.54 11.75 12.57
N GLY A 278 -9.35 12.34 12.76
CA GLY A 278 -8.82 12.58 14.12
C GLY A 278 -7.30 12.59 14.25
N SER A 279 -6.57 11.84 13.42
CA SER A 279 -5.10 11.80 13.46
C SER A 279 -4.48 12.54 12.27
N SER A 280 -4.09 13.79 12.50
CA SER A 280 -3.28 14.58 11.57
C SER A 280 -1.83 14.08 11.54
N SER A 281 -1.60 12.88 10.99
CA SER A 281 -0.26 12.43 10.63
C SER A 281 0.27 13.36 9.53
N MET A 282 1.14 14.30 9.91
CA MET A 282 1.73 15.27 8.98
C MET A 282 2.60 14.53 7.97
N SER A 283 2.11 14.41 6.73
CA SER A 283 2.88 13.83 5.64
C SER A 283 4.13 14.68 5.38
N PRO A 284 5.30 14.08 5.10
CA PRO A 284 6.54 14.80 4.78
C PRO A 284 6.50 15.50 3.40
N LEU A 285 5.43 15.29 2.63
CA LEU A 285 5.17 15.98 1.36
C LEU A 285 3.74 16.50 1.33
N THR A 286 3.58 17.79 1.04
CA THR A 286 2.27 18.30 0.60
C THR A 286 1.88 17.67 -0.76
N PRO A 287 0.58 17.64 -1.11
CA PRO A 287 0.15 17.11 -2.41
C PRO A 287 0.82 17.80 -3.60
N GLY A 288 1.02 19.12 -3.51
CA GLY A 288 1.74 19.88 -4.53
C GLY A 288 3.19 19.43 -4.68
N GLU A 289 3.91 19.28 -3.57
CA GLU A 289 5.30 18.81 -3.58
C GLU A 289 5.43 17.36 -4.08
N LEU A 290 4.48 16.48 -3.78
CA LEU A 290 4.47 15.12 -4.33
C LEU A 290 4.33 15.15 -5.87
N LEU A 291 3.41 15.95 -6.41
CA LEU A 291 3.22 16.06 -7.85
C LEU A 291 4.45 16.71 -8.53
N ILE A 292 5.11 17.68 -7.88
CA ILE A 292 6.37 18.26 -8.37
C ILE A 292 7.50 17.23 -8.31
N ALA A 293 7.62 16.47 -7.22
CA ALA A 293 8.64 15.43 -7.06
C ALA A 293 8.52 14.39 -8.19
N LEU A 294 7.30 13.98 -8.58
CA LEU A 294 7.06 13.10 -9.72
C LEU A 294 7.56 13.69 -11.06
N HIS A 295 7.42 15.00 -11.27
CA HIS A 295 7.93 15.67 -12.49
C HIS A 295 9.46 15.76 -12.51
N ASN A 296 10.08 15.79 -11.34
CA ASN A 296 11.53 15.91 -11.16
C ASN A 296 12.23 14.52 -11.12
N ILE A 297 11.51 13.42 -11.30
CA ILE A 297 12.11 12.08 -11.41
C ILE A 297 12.92 12.00 -12.70
N ASP A 298 14.22 11.73 -12.56
CA ASP A 298 15.12 11.45 -13.66
C ASP A 298 14.65 10.22 -14.47
N SER A 299 14.51 10.41 -15.79
CA SER A 299 14.17 9.37 -16.76
C SER A 299 15.15 8.21 -16.82
N SER A 300 16.39 8.37 -16.33
CA SER A 300 17.34 7.25 -16.16
C SER A 300 16.91 6.30 -15.03
N LYS A 301 16.25 6.83 -13.99
CA LYS A 301 15.87 6.09 -12.78
C LYS A 301 14.49 5.45 -12.91
N CYS A 302 13.55 6.08 -13.63
CA CYS A 302 12.21 5.55 -13.84
C CYS A 302 11.69 5.81 -15.25
N ASP A 303 10.95 4.84 -15.81
CA ASP A 303 10.38 4.99 -17.13
C ASP A 303 9.22 6.00 -17.14
N MET A 304 9.08 6.70 -18.26
CA MET A 304 8.09 7.76 -18.43
C MET A 304 6.63 7.25 -18.28
N LYS A 305 6.36 5.97 -18.56
CA LYS A 305 5.01 5.39 -18.45
C LYS A 305 4.61 5.19 -16.99
N SER A 306 5.54 4.79 -16.13
CA SER A 306 5.35 4.70 -14.67
C SER A 306 5.17 6.08 -14.05
N ILE A 307 5.98 7.08 -14.43
CA ILE A 307 5.80 8.47 -13.97
C ILE A 307 4.44 9.02 -14.41
N ILE A 308 4.04 8.83 -15.68
CA ILE A 308 2.72 9.25 -16.18
C ILE A 308 1.59 8.58 -15.38
N LYS A 309 1.66 7.27 -15.12
CA LYS A 309 0.67 6.57 -14.28
C LYS A 309 0.57 7.19 -12.88
N ALA A 310 1.70 7.44 -12.23
CA ALA A 310 1.77 8.06 -10.91
C ALA A 310 1.14 9.47 -10.90
N THR A 311 1.47 10.32 -11.89
CA THR A 311 0.83 11.64 -12.00
C THR A 311 -0.68 11.55 -12.25
N ASN A 312 -1.16 10.56 -13.01
CA ASN A 312 -2.60 10.33 -13.20
C ASN A 312 -3.31 9.90 -11.91
N LEU A 313 -2.63 9.21 -10.97
CA LEU A 313 -3.20 8.88 -9.65
C LEU A 313 -3.43 10.15 -8.83
N CYS A 314 -2.49 11.10 -8.81
CA CYS A 314 -2.69 12.43 -8.21
C CYS A 314 -3.97 13.09 -8.75
N PHE A 315 -4.11 13.18 -10.08
CA PHE A 315 -5.31 13.76 -10.71
C PHE A 315 -6.61 12.96 -10.49
N GLY A 316 -6.53 11.72 -9.99
CA GLY A 316 -7.70 10.95 -9.54
C GLY A 316 -8.29 11.49 -8.23
N GLU A 317 -7.44 11.96 -7.32
CA GLU A 317 -7.80 12.43 -5.98
C GLU A 317 -8.28 13.90 -6.02
N LYS A 318 -9.45 14.13 -6.64
CA LYS A 318 -10.01 15.47 -6.92
C LYS A 318 -10.24 16.35 -5.70
N ASN A 319 -10.45 15.75 -4.54
CA ASN A 319 -10.64 16.46 -3.27
C ASN A 319 -9.31 17.03 -2.73
N VAL A 320 -8.18 16.47 -3.16
CA VAL A 320 -6.83 16.85 -2.74
C VAL A 320 -6.18 17.79 -3.77
N TYR A 321 -6.30 17.47 -5.06
CA TYR A 321 -5.70 18.26 -6.15
C TYR A 321 -6.67 19.30 -6.71
N THR A 322 -6.98 20.30 -5.88
CA THR A 322 -7.85 21.42 -6.25
C THR A 322 -7.22 22.35 -7.28
N SER A 323 -8.00 23.27 -7.84
CA SER A 323 -7.50 24.30 -8.77
C SER A 323 -6.40 25.18 -8.18
N GLU A 324 -6.40 25.41 -6.87
CA GLU A 324 -5.39 26.21 -6.16
C GLU A 324 -4.07 25.45 -6.03
N VAL A 325 -4.13 24.19 -5.57
CA VAL A 325 -2.96 23.30 -5.49
C VAL A 325 -2.31 23.13 -6.86
N LEU A 326 -3.12 22.89 -7.90
CA LEU A 326 -2.63 22.75 -9.27
C LEU A 326 -2.06 24.05 -9.84
N ALA A 327 -2.61 25.22 -9.48
CA ALA A 327 -2.03 26.51 -9.88
C ALA A 327 -0.63 26.70 -9.29
N VAL A 328 -0.44 26.41 -8.00
CA VAL A 328 0.88 26.47 -7.33
C VAL A 328 1.87 25.48 -7.97
N VAL A 329 1.44 24.24 -8.25
CA VAL A 329 2.27 23.24 -8.94
C VAL A 329 2.71 23.73 -10.31
N MET A 330 1.77 24.23 -11.14
CA MET A 330 2.09 24.70 -12.49
C MET A 330 3.02 25.93 -12.46
N GLN A 331 2.85 26.83 -11.50
CA GLN A 331 3.74 27.98 -11.30
C GLN A 331 5.17 27.51 -11.01
N GLN A 332 5.35 26.64 -10.01
CA GLN A 332 6.68 26.16 -9.61
C GLN A 332 7.35 25.34 -10.70
N LEU A 333 6.63 24.46 -11.42
CA LEU A 333 7.18 23.69 -12.54
C LEU A 333 7.61 24.57 -13.74
N MET A 334 6.91 25.68 -13.99
CA MET A 334 7.30 26.66 -15.02
C MET A 334 8.59 27.42 -14.66
N GLU A 335 8.81 27.69 -13.38
CA GLU A 335 9.98 28.44 -12.90
C GLU A 335 11.29 27.63 -12.97
N GLN A 336 11.21 26.30 -12.96
CA GLN A 336 12.36 25.41 -13.10
C GLN A 336 13.14 25.60 -14.42
N THR A 337 14.42 25.26 -14.39
CA THR A 337 15.33 25.25 -15.54
C THR A 337 16.31 24.07 -15.36
N PRO A 338 16.37 23.07 -16.26
CA PRO A 338 15.55 22.89 -17.47
C PRO A 338 14.04 22.72 -17.17
N LEU A 339 13.20 22.91 -18.19
CA LEU A 339 11.75 22.71 -18.06
C LEU A 339 11.40 21.22 -17.94
N PRO A 340 10.55 20.81 -16.96
CA PRO A 340 10.11 19.42 -16.83
C PRO A 340 9.37 18.90 -18.06
N ILE A 341 9.73 17.70 -18.52
CA ILE A 341 9.20 17.08 -19.75
C ILE A 341 7.67 16.94 -19.70
N LEU A 342 7.11 16.68 -18.52
CA LEU A 342 5.67 16.50 -18.30
C LEU A 342 4.89 17.79 -17.98
N LEU A 343 5.54 18.96 -17.86
CA LEU A 343 4.90 20.23 -17.49
C LEU A 343 3.62 20.49 -18.30
N MET A 344 3.72 20.44 -19.64
CA MET A 344 2.56 20.74 -20.48
C MET A 344 1.46 19.67 -20.45
N ARG A 345 1.78 18.42 -20.08
CA ARG A 345 0.77 17.40 -19.81
C ARG A 345 -0.06 17.80 -18.60
N THR A 346 0.60 18.20 -17.51
CA THR A 346 -0.03 18.69 -16.28
C THR A 346 -0.83 19.97 -16.52
N VAL A 347 -0.32 20.92 -17.31
CA VAL A 347 -1.07 22.14 -17.69
C VAL A 347 -2.37 21.79 -18.45
N ILE A 348 -2.30 20.92 -19.46
CA ILE A 348 -3.48 20.51 -20.24
C ILE A 348 -4.47 19.72 -19.36
N GLN A 349 -3.98 18.86 -18.47
CA GLN A 349 -4.81 18.03 -17.58
C GLN A 349 -5.51 18.88 -16.52
N SER A 350 -4.80 19.78 -15.85
CA SER A 350 -5.35 20.77 -14.91
C SER A 350 -6.42 21.65 -15.57
N LEU A 351 -6.19 22.11 -16.80
CA LEU A 351 -7.17 22.90 -17.54
C LEU A 351 -8.42 22.09 -17.94
N THR A 352 -8.24 20.82 -18.32
CA THR A 352 -9.35 19.91 -18.65
C THR A 352 -10.23 19.63 -17.43
N MET A 353 -9.61 19.56 -16.25
CA MET A 353 -10.28 19.34 -14.97
C MET A 353 -10.92 20.61 -14.40
N TYR A 354 -10.26 21.76 -14.56
CA TYR A 354 -10.67 23.06 -14.05
C TYR A 354 -10.57 24.16 -15.12
N PRO A 355 -11.58 24.29 -16.02
CA PRO A 355 -11.57 25.28 -17.11
C PRO A 355 -11.42 26.74 -16.65
N ARG A 356 -11.78 27.05 -15.38
CA ARG A 356 -11.58 28.38 -14.77
C ARG A 356 -10.12 28.81 -14.72
N LEU A 357 -9.16 27.88 -14.78
CA LEU A 357 -7.73 28.18 -14.82
C LEU A 357 -7.24 28.73 -16.17
N ALA A 358 -8.10 28.83 -17.20
CA ALA A 358 -7.68 29.22 -18.56
C ALA A 358 -6.88 30.53 -18.62
N GLY A 359 -7.32 31.59 -17.92
CA GLY A 359 -6.58 32.87 -17.87
C GLY A 359 -5.21 32.76 -17.21
N PHE A 360 -5.11 31.98 -16.13
CA PHE A 360 -3.82 31.68 -15.47
C PHE A 360 -2.91 30.85 -16.39
N VAL A 361 -3.46 29.88 -17.12
CA VAL A 361 -2.73 29.10 -18.11
C VAL A 361 -2.21 29.99 -19.25
N MET A 362 -2.97 30.99 -19.73
CA MET A 362 -2.46 31.93 -20.75
C MET A 362 -1.23 32.69 -20.25
N ASN A 363 -1.22 33.12 -18.98
CA ASN A 363 -0.06 33.77 -18.36
C ASN A 363 1.16 32.83 -18.25
N ILE A 364 0.94 31.54 -17.96
CA ILE A 364 2.00 30.53 -18.00
C ILE A 364 2.56 30.39 -19.42
N LEU A 365 1.69 30.25 -20.42
CA LEU A 365 2.12 30.10 -21.82
C LEU A 365 2.96 31.33 -22.27
N ALA A 366 2.52 32.56 -21.97
CA ALA A 366 3.28 33.77 -22.25
C ALA A 366 4.68 33.76 -21.58
N ARG A 367 4.78 33.35 -20.30
CA ARG A 367 6.07 33.21 -19.60
C ARG A 367 6.96 32.09 -20.18
N LEU A 368 6.38 31.02 -20.71
CA LEU A 368 7.11 29.94 -21.37
C LEU A 368 7.77 30.39 -22.70
N ILE A 369 7.21 31.42 -23.38
CA ILE A 369 7.84 32.06 -24.54
C ILE A 369 9.16 32.72 -24.12
N LEU A 370 9.17 33.45 -23.00
CA LEU A 370 10.39 34.09 -22.46
C LEU A 370 11.47 33.05 -22.09
N LYS A 371 11.06 31.87 -21.61
CA LYS A 371 11.95 30.70 -21.37
C LYS A 371 12.33 29.91 -22.63
N GLN A 372 11.95 30.37 -23.82
CA GLN A 372 12.26 29.75 -25.11
C GLN A 372 11.82 28.28 -25.19
N VAL A 373 10.57 27.99 -24.81
CA VAL A 373 9.97 26.65 -24.71
C VAL A 373 10.20 25.74 -25.93
N TRP A 374 10.36 26.30 -27.13
CA TRP A 374 10.72 25.56 -28.36
C TRP A 374 12.04 24.79 -28.29
N LYS A 375 12.97 25.18 -27.39
CA LYS A 375 14.21 24.42 -27.12
C LYS A 375 13.98 23.04 -26.49
N TYR A 376 12.77 22.76 -26.00
CA TYR A 376 12.40 21.52 -25.32
C TYR A 376 11.33 20.78 -26.14
N PRO A 377 11.68 19.87 -27.08
CA PRO A 377 10.76 19.41 -28.13
C PRO A 377 9.42 18.82 -27.63
N LYS A 378 9.43 18.13 -26.48
CA LYS A 378 8.22 17.55 -25.86
C LYS A 378 7.37 18.59 -25.13
N VAL A 379 7.99 19.58 -24.50
CA VAL A 379 7.28 20.70 -23.86
C VAL A 379 6.69 21.60 -24.95
N TRP A 380 7.42 21.85 -26.05
CA TRP A 380 6.93 22.56 -27.24
C TRP A 380 5.73 21.87 -27.90
N GLU A 381 5.77 20.55 -28.08
CA GLU A 381 4.64 19.77 -28.58
C GLU A 381 3.39 19.96 -27.71
N GLY A 382 3.55 19.97 -26.39
CA GLY A 382 2.48 20.25 -25.43
C GLY A 382 2.01 21.71 -25.44
N PHE A 383 2.92 22.67 -25.61
CA PHE A 383 2.62 24.10 -25.72
C PHE A 383 1.65 24.35 -26.90
N VAL A 384 2.01 23.87 -28.09
CA VAL A 384 1.18 24.02 -29.31
C VAL A 384 -0.19 23.36 -29.13
N LYS A 385 -0.23 22.13 -28.58
CA LYS A 385 -1.49 21.43 -28.26
C LYS A 385 -2.36 22.16 -27.22
N CYS A 386 -1.74 22.87 -26.27
CA CYS A 386 -2.48 23.69 -25.31
C CYS A 386 -3.09 24.91 -26.02
N CYS A 387 -2.31 25.67 -26.79
CA CYS A 387 -2.80 26.79 -27.59
C CYS A 387 -3.93 26.39 -28.55
N GLN A 388 -3.85 25.20 -29.18
CA GLN A 388 -4.89 24.67 -30.06
C GLN A 388 -6.20 24.40 -29.32
N ARG A 389 -6.16 23.94 -28.06
CA ARG A 389 -7.33 23.66 -27.23
C ARG A 389 -7.96 24.91 -26.60
N THR A 390 -7.21 26.01 -26.48
CA THR A 390 -7.67 27.25 -25.83
C THR A 390 -7.97 28.38 -26.81
N LYS A 391 -8.28 28.06 -28.08
CA LYS A 391 -8.85 29.03 -29.03
C LYS A 391 -10.15 29.62 -28.45
N PRO A 392 -10.41 30.93 -28.58
CA PRO A 392 -9.55 31.96 -29.18
C PRO A 392 -8.55 32.61 -28.19
N GLN A 393 -8.60 32.29 -26.90
CA GLN A 393 -7.82 32.95 -25.84
C GLN A 393 -6.30 32.86 -26.07
N SER A 394 -5.83 31.78 -26.68
CA SER A 394 -4.42 31.56 -27.04
C SER A 394 -3.88 32.48 -28.13
N TYR A 395 -4.72 33.15 -28.92
CA TYR A 395 -4.27 33.93 -30.07
C TYR A 395 -3.31 35.06 -29.66
N ASN A 396 -3.61 35.78 -28.59
CA ASN A 396 -2.73 36.83 -28.04
C ASN A 396 -1.38 36.28 -27.54
N VAL A 397 -1.30 35.00 -27.18
CA VAL A 397 -0.04 34.33 -26.79
C VAL A 397 0.76 33.92 -28.04
N LEU A 398 0.08 33.44 -29.09
CA LEU A 398 0.74 33.06 -30.35
C LEU A 398 1.37 34.26 -31.06
N LEU A 399 0.74 35.44 -30.99
CA LEU A 399 1.30 36.68 -31.54
C LEU A 399 2.56 37.18 -30.80
N GLN A 400 2.88 36.63 -29.62
CA GLN A 400 4.12 36.92 -28.88
C GLN A 400 5.29 36.00 -29.29
N LEU A 401 5.05 34.96 -30.08
CA LEU A 401 6.11 34.08 -30.57
C LEU A 401 6.98 34.80 -31.60
N PRO A 402 8.30 34.57 -31.64
CA PRO A 402 9.12 35.07 -32.73
C PRO A 402 8.72 34.39 -34.07
N PRO A 403 8.95 35.05 -35.23
CA PRO A 403 8.47 34.58 -36.53
C PRO A 403 8.77 33.11 -36.88
N PRO A 404 9.98 32.56 -36.69
CA PRO A 404 10.25 31.15 -37.03
C PRO A 404 9.54 30.16 -36.10
N GLN A 405 9.28 30.53 -34.84
CA GLN A 405 8.50 29.69 -33.92
C GLN A 405 7.02 29.71 -34.30
N LEU A 406 6.48 30.87 -34.69
CA LEU A 406 5.09 30.97 -35.18
C LEU A 406 4.90 30.17 -36.48
N ALA A 407 5.87 30.20 -37.40
CA ALA A 407 5.86 29.32 -38.57
C ALA A 407 5.81 27.83 -38.17
N SER A 408 6.62 27.41 -37.20
CA SER A 408 6.60 26.03 -36.69
C SER A 408 5.31 25.62 -35.97
N VAL A 409 4.52 26.58 -35.45
CA VAL A 409 3.14 26.31 -35.00
C VAL A 409 2.26 25.91 -36.19
N PHE A 410 2.35 26.62 -37.31
CA PHE A 410 1.55 26.33 -38.51
C PHE A 410 1.99 25.07 -39.25
N GLU A 411 3.27 24.72 -39.23
CA GLU A 411 3.75 23.41 -39.72
C GLU A 411 3.12 22.24 -38.95
N ARG A 412 2.90 22.41 -37.64
CA ARG A 412 2.34 21.37 -36.76
C ARG A 412 0.82 21.35 -36.71
N CYS A 413 0.19 22.52 -36.83
CA CYS A 413 -1.25 22.71 -36.78
C CYS A 413 -1.67 23.78 -37.80
N PRO A 414 -1.75 23.44 -39.11
CA PRO A 414 -2.08 24.41 -40.16
C PRO A 414 -3.43 25.13 -39.94
N GLU A 415 -4.39 24.44 -39.32
CA GLU A 415 -5.72 24.96 -38.97
C GLU A 415 -5.73 25.98 -37.81
N MET A 416 -4.56 26.33 -37.27
CA MET A 416 -4.37 27.49 -36.39
C MET A 416 -4.31 28.81 -37.17
N ARG A 417 -3.87 28.77 -38.43
CA ARG A 417 -3.41 29.94 -39.18
C ARG A 417 -4.53 30.89 -39.57
N GLU A 418 -5.51 30.36 -40.30
CA GLU A 418 -6.65 31.15 -40.80
C GLU A 418 -7.46 31.79 -39.65
N PRO A 419 -7.84 31.06 -38.56
CA PRO A 419 -8.52 31.68 -37.43
C PRO A 419 -7.70 32.75 -36.69
N LEU A 420 -6.37 32.65 -36.69
CA LEU A 420 -5.49 33.66 -36.09
C LEU A 420 -5.37 34.90 -36.97
N LEU A 421 -5.31 34.74 -38.29
CA LEU A 421 -5.33 35.85 -39.25
C LEU A 421 -6.68 36.61 -39.18
N GLN A 422 -7.80 35.89 -39.15
CA GLN A 422 -9.13 36.48 -38.95
C GLN A 422 -9.24 37.25 -37.62
N HIS A 423 -8.62 36.75 -36.55
CA HIS A 423 -8.57 37.46 -35.27
C HIS A 423 -7.78 38.78 -35.39
N VAL A 424 -6.63 38.77 -36.06
CA VAL A 424 -5.86 40.01 -36.34
C VAL A 424 -6.65 40.99 -37.19
N HIS A 425 -7.36 40.54 -38.22
CA HIS A 425 -8.24 41.40 -39.03
C HIS A 425 -9.41 41.99 -38.23
N SER A 426 -9.85 41.34 -37.14
CA SER A 426 -10.88 41.88 -36.23
C SER A 426 -10.38 43.00 -35.30
N PHE A 427 -9.07 43.24 -35.23
CA PHE A 427 -8.49 44.31 -34.42
C PHE A 427 -8.71 45.70 -35.03
N THR A 428 -8.69 46.73 -34.18
CA THR A 428 -8.69 48.13 -34.66
C THR A 428 -7.43 48.45 -35.46
N PRO A 429 -7.45 49.43 -36.38
CA PRO A 429 -6.26 49.81 -37.16
C PRO A 429 -5.04 50.16 -36.30
N HIS A 430 -5.28 50.76 -35.13
CA HIS A 430 -4.22 51.09 -34.17
C HIS A 430 -3.58 49.82 -33.55
N GLN A 431 -4.37 48.80 -33.25
CA GLN A 431 -3.86 47.51 -32.75
C GLN A 431 -3.13 46.72 -33.84
N GLN A 432 -3.63 46.74 -35.08
CA GLN A 432 -2.96 46.10 -36.22
C GLN A 432 -1.57 46.70 -36.47
N ALA A 433 -1.42 48.02 -36.34
CA ALA A 433 -0.12 48.71 -36.46
C ALA A 433 0.92 48.31 -35.40
N HIS A 434 0.51 47.69 -34.28
CA HIS A 434 1.44 47.18 -33.25
C HIS A 434 1.93 45.75 -33.54
N ILE A 435 1.39 45.07 -34.56
CA ILE A 435 1.85 43.73 -34.93
C ILE A 435 3.07 43.85 -35.85
N PRO A 436 4.22 43.22 -35.52
CA PRO A 436 5.40 43.32 -36.36
C PRO A 436 5.14 42.80 -37.79
N ALA A 437 5.63 43.52 -38.80
CA ALA A 437 5.48 43.12 -40.21
C ALA A 437 6.02 41.71 -40.51
N SER A 438 7.04 41.26 -39.77
CA SER A 438 7.56 39.88 -39.85
C SER A 438 6.59 38.82 -39.35
N ILE A 439 5.70 39.15 -38.41
CA ILE A 439 4.62 38.28 -37.93
C ILE A 439 3.47 38.26 -38.95
N MET A 440 3.11 39.42 -39.50
CA MET A 440 2.12 39.50 -40.59
C MET A 440 2.55 38.68 -41.81
N ALA A 441 3.81 38.80 -42.26
CA ALA A 441 4.34 37.96 -43.34
C ALA A 441 4.23 36.46 -43.03
N VAL A 442 4.49 36.04 -41.79
CA VAL A 442 4.34 34.64 -41.35
C VAL A 442 2.86 34.21 -41.24
N LEU A 443 1.90 35.12 -41.11
CA LEU A 443 0.45 34.84 -41.20
C LEU A 443 -0.04 34.80 -42.66
N GLU A 444 0.47 35.67 -43.52
CA GLU A 444 0.01 35.86 -44.92
C GLU A 444 0.71 34.95 -45.95
N ALA A 445 1.82 34.28 -45.60
CA ALA A 445 2.59 33.44 -46.54
C ALA A 445 1.78 32.39 -47.35
N ASN A 446 0.68 31.83 -46.83
CA ASN A 446 -0.21 30.92 -47.59
C ASN A 446 -1.29 31.65 -48.41
N SER A 447 -1.54 32.93 -48.17
CA SER A 447 -2.45 33.77 -48.96
C SER A 447 -1.84 34.14 -50.32
N ARG A 448 -0.50 34.08 -50.41
CA ARG A 448 0.23 34.03 -51.68
C ARG A 448 0.06 32.63 -52.29
N LYS A 449 -0.99 32.48 -53.10
CA LYS A 449 -1.00 31.45 -54.15
C LYS A 449 0.30 31.56 -54.96
N PRO A 450 0.81 30.45 -55.55
CA PRO A 450 1.78 30.59 -56.63
C PRO A 450 1.17 31.53 -57.68
N GLU A 451 1.93 32.54 -58.10
CA GLU A 451 1.61 33.23 -59.34
C GLU A 451 1.58 32.18 -60.46
N PRO A 452 0.57 32.17 -61.34
CA PRO A 452 0.61 31.28 -62.49
C PRO A 452 1.85 31.61 -63.30
N GLU A 453 2.68 30.61 -63.59
CA GLU A 453 3.83 30.76 -64.47
C GLU A 453 3.37 31.43 -65.79
N PRO A 454 4.12 32.41 -66.31
CA PRO A 454 3.78 33.02 -67.60
C PRO A 454 3.77 31.90 -68.65
N GLN A 455 2.61 31.70 -69.27
CA GLN A 455 2.45 30.69 -70.32
C GLN A 455 3.45 30.97 -71.45
N PRO A 456 4.16 29.95 -71.96
CA PRO A 456 5.06 30.15 -73.09
C PRO A 456 4.26 30.64 -74.30
N GLU A 457 4.75 31.70 -74.95
CA GLU A 457 4.10 32.29 -76.12
C GLU A 457 3.92 31.23 -77.22
N LEU A 458 2.68 31.06 -77.67
CA LEU A 458 2.36 30.21 -78.81
C LEU A 458 2.94 30.81 -80.08
N HIS A 459 4.06 30.27 -80.54
CA HIS A 459 4.67 30.60 -81.82
C HIS A 459 3.67 30.24 -82.94
N HIS A 460 3.20 31.24 -83.70
CA HIS A 460 2.41 30.99 -84.90
C HIS A 460 3.27 30.25 -85.94
N PRO A 461 2.84 29.08 -86.45
CA PRO A 461 3.56 28.43 -87.54
C PRO A 461 3.31 29.19 -88.85
N GLU A 462 4.38 29.50 -89.57
CA GLU A 462 4.30 30.03 -90.93
C GLU A 462 3.68 28.99 -91.88
N ILE A 463 2.90 29.49 -92.83
CA ILE A 463 2.25 28.67 -93.85
C ILE A 463 3.30 28.26 -94.89
N ILE A 464 3.50 26.97 -95.09
CA ILE A 464 4.23 26.42 -96.23
C ILE A 464 3.31 25.45 -96.96
N GLU A 465 3.06 25.74 -98.24
CA GLU A 465 2.13 25.02 -99.10
C GLU A 465 2.59 23.59 -99.39
N GLU A 466 1.63 22.66 -99.44
CA GLU A 466 1.86 21.31 -99.92
C GLU A 466 2.24 21.33 -101.42
N ARG A 467 3.33 20.64 -101.76
CA ARG A 467 3.51 20.11 -103.11
C ARG A 467 3.55 18.60 -103.04
N GLU A 468 2.59 17.99 -103.72
CA GLU A 468 2.47 16.55 -103.89
C GLU A 468 3.64 15.94 -104.71
N VAL A 469 3.59 14.61 -104.76
CA VAL A 469 4.01 13.69 -105.84
C VAL A 469 5.36 12.95 -105.67
N PHE A 470 5.19 11.61 -105.55
CA PHE A 470 6.13 10.47 -105.60
C PHE A 470 6.95 10.12 -104.35
#